data_AF-A0A6G3TCA9-F1
#
_entry.id   AF-A0A6G3TCA9-F1
#
_cell.length_a   1.000
_cell.length_b   1.000
_cell.length_c   1.000
_cell.angle_alpha   90.00
_cell.angle_beta   90.00
_cell.angle_gamma   90.00
#
_symmetry.space_group_name_H-M   'P 1'
#
loop_
_entity.id
_entity.type
_entity.pdbx_description
1 polymer ?
#
loop_
_entity_poly.entity_id
_entity_poly.type
_entity_poly.pdbx_seq_one_letter_code
_entity_poly.pdbx_strand_id
1 'polypeptide(L)' 'MSATDAVTFWDGVYAARPAPDAPRPNVRLVETVTGLPPGDALDLGCGSGGDA' A
#
# COMPACT_ATOMS: atom_id res chain seq x y z
N MET A 1 -15.61 16.78 -4.04
CA MET A 1 -14.43 16.14 -4.65
C MET A 1 -14.95 14.93 -5.41
N SER A 2 -14.81 14.90 -6.72
CA SER A 2 -15.22 13.77 -7.56
C SER A 2 -14.25 12.61 -7.40
N ALA A 3 -14.67 11.39 -7.75
CA ALA A 3 -13.77 10.24 -7.84
C ALA A 3 -12.60 10.52 -8.81
N THR A 4 -12.87 11.21 -9.93
CA THR A 4 -11.84 11.62 -10.89
C THR A 4 -10.82 12.56 -10.26
N ASP A 5 -11.28 13.53 -9.44
CA ASP A 5 -10.38 14.47 -8.75
C ASP A 5 -9.44 13.74 -7.79
N ALA A 6 -9.96 12.73 -7.07
CA ALA A 6 -9.18 11.92 -6.14
C ALA A 6 -8.14 11.06 -6.85
N VAL A 7 -8.49 10.46 -8.01
CA VAL A 7 -7.55 9.67 -8.83
C VAL A 7 -6.39 10.54 -9.29
N THR A 8 -6.68 11.66 -9.97
CA THR A 8 -5.62 12.54 -10.50
C THR A 8 -4.72 13.09 -9.38
N PHE A 9 -5.29 13.41 -8.21
CA PHE A 9 -4.50 13.86 -7.07
C PHE A 9 -3.52 12.79 -6.59
N TRP A 10 -3.99 11.56 -6.33
CA TRP A 10 -3.13 10.50 -5.80
C TRP A 10 -2.11 10.00 -6.82
N ASP A 11 -2.47 9.91 -8.09
CA ASP A 11 -1.54 9.56 -9.17
C ASP A 11 -0.37 10.55 -9.23
N GLY A 12 -0.66 11.85 -9.10
CA GLY A 12 0.38 12.89 -9.03
C GLY A 12 1.29 12.74 -7.81
N VAL A 13 0.74 12.41 -6.64
CA VAL A 13 1.51 12.17 -5.41
C VAL A 13 2.44 10.96 -5.57
N TYR A 14 1.96 9.86 -6.14
CA TYR A 14 2.77 8.66 -6.34
C TYR A 14 3.82 8.84 -7.44
N ALA A 15 3.49 9.52 -8.55
CA ALA A 15 4.45 9.81 -9.61
C ALA A 15 5.61 10.71 -9.14
N ALA A 16 5.35 11.61 -8.18
CA ALA A 16 6.38 12.48 -7.62
C ALA A 16 7.30 11.77 -6.60
N ARG A 17 6.95 10.56 -6.14
CA ARG A 17 7.74 9.78 -5.18
C ARG A 17 8.60 8.76 -5.92
N PRO A 18 9.93 8.74 -5.74
CA PRO A 18 10.77 7.66 -6.27
C PRO A 18 10.30 6.32 -5.72
N ALA A 19 10.20 5.31 -6.59
CA ALA A 19 9.97 3.94 -6.14
C ALA A 19 11.17 3.49 -5.26
N PRO A 20 10.94 2.75 -4.17
CA PRO A 20 12.04 2.19 -3.39
C PRO A 20 12.82 1.18 -4.25
N ASP A 21 14.15 1.22 -4.22
CA ASP A 21 15.00 0.24 -4.91
C ASP A 21 14.84 -1.18 -4.34
N ALA A 22 14.39 -1.28 -3.08
CA ALA A 22 14.11 -2.53 -2.39
C ALA A 22 12.85 -2.37 -1.52
N PRO A 23 11.64 -2.59 -2.06
CA PRO A 23 10.40 -2.51 -1.28
C PRO A 23 10.42 -3.56 -0.16
N ARG A 24 9.94 -3.16 1.02
CA ARG A 24 9.88 -4.00 2.21
C ARG A 24 8.47 -3.95 2.80
N PRO A 25 7.95 -5.07 3.31
CA PRO A 25 6.71 -5.08 4.06
C PRO A 25 6.80 -4.17 5.29
N ASN A 26 5.68 -3.58 5.68
CA ASN A 26 5.57 -2.85 6.92
C ASN A 26 5.92 -3.76 8.11
N VAL A 27 6.84 -3.30 8.96
CA VAL A 27 7.29 -4.07 10.13
C VAL A 27 6.11 -4.43 11.04
N ARG A 28 5.12 -3.54 11.18
CA ARG A 28 3.93 -3.79 11.98
C ARG A 28 3.02 -4.85 11.37
N LEU A 29 2.92 -4.91 10.05
CA LEU A 29 2.22 -6.00 9.36
C LEU A 29 2.90 -7.33 9.72
N VAL A 30 4.22 -7.43 9.50
CA VAL A 30 4.98 -8.66 9.75
C VAL A 30 4.83 -9.13 11.19
N GLU A 31 4.99 -8.24 12.17
CA GLU A 31 4.79 -8.55 13.60
C GLU A 31 3.39 -9.13 13.88
N THR A 32 2.37 -8.61 13.20
CA THR A 32 0.97 -8.97 13.45
C THR A 32 0.59 -10.29 12.77
N VAL A 33 1.05 -10.52 11.53
CA VAL A 33 0.53 -11.62 10.68
C VAL A 33 1.38 -12.87 10.68
N THR A 34 2.64 -12.82 11.15
CA THR A 34 3.58 -13.97 11.08
C THR A 34 3.02 -15.24 11.74
N GLY A 35 2.21 -15.12 12.79
CA GLY A 35 1.61 -16.26 13.49
C GLY A 35 0.24 -16.72 12.97
N LEU A 36 -0.33 -16.03 11.98
CA LEU A 36 -1.67 -16.33 11.49
C LEU A 36 -1.62 -17.40 10.39
N PRO A 37 -2.61 -18.31 10.31
CA PRO A 37 -2.73 -19.18 9.16
C PRO A 37 -2.98 -18.34 7.90
N PRO A 38 -2.44 -18.73 6.73
CA PRO A 38 -2.74 -18.06 5.47
C PRO A 38 -4.25 -18.03 5.17
N GLY A 39 -4.70 -16.97 4.53
CA GLY A 39 -6.09 -16.77 4.13
C GLY A 39 -6.26 -15.52 3.26
N ASP A 40 -7.49 -15.17 2.97
CA ASP A 40 -7.80 -14.00 2.13
C ASP A 40 -7.65 -12.70 2.92
N ALA A 41 -6.97 -11.72 2.32
CA ALA A 41 -6.77 -10.38 2.88
C ALA A 41 -7.13 -9.31 1.84
N LEU A 42 -7.64 -8.16 2.30
CA LEU A 42 -8.01 -7.02 1.47
C LEU A 42 -7.34 -5.76 2.02
N ASP A 43 -6.47 -5.16 1.21
CA ASP A 43 -5.85 -3.85 1.48
C ASP A 43 -6.44 -2.79 0.54
N LEU A 44 -7.30 -1.92 1.10
CA LEU A 44 -7.98 -0.85 0.36
C LEU A 44 -7.15 0.44 0.42
N GLY A 45 -6.80 0.96 -0.75
CA GLY A 45 -5.92 2.13 -0.82
C GLY A 45 -4.47 1.79 -0.49
N CYS A 46 -4.04 0.57 -0.82
CA CYS A 46 -2.72 -0.01 -0.52
C CYS A 46 -1.51 0.82 -0.96
N GLY A 47 -1.71 1.80 -1.86
CA GLY A 47 -0.65 2.67 -2.34
C GLY A 47 0.45 1.87 -3.04
N SER A 48 1.61 1.76 -2.39
CA SER A 48 2.74 0.96 -2.89
C SER A 48 2.75 -0.50 -2.40
N GLY A 49 1.75 -0.91 -1.61
CA GLY A 49 1.54 -2.30 -1.21
C GLY A 49 2.43 -2.78 -0.05
N GLY A 50 2.90 -1.89 0.81
CA GLY A 50 3.72 -2.28 1.97
C GLY A 50 2.96 -3.08 3.03
N ASP A 51 1.62 -2.98 3.04
CA ASP A 51 0.73 -3.68 3.97
C ASP A 51 -0.01 -4.87 3.32
N ALA A 52 0.34 -5.20 2.07
CA ALA A 52 -0.23 -6.31 1.30
C ALA A 52 0.67 -7.56 1.30
#